data_AF-A0A0C2X9T1-F1
#
_entry.id   AF-A0A0C2X9T1-F1
#
_cell.length_a   1.000
_cell.length_b   1.000
_cell.length_c   1.000
_cell.angle_alpha   90.00
_cell.angle_beta   90.00
_cell.angle_gamma   90.00
#
_symmetry.space_group_name_H-M   'P 1'
#
loop_
_entity.id
_entity.type
_entity.pdbx_description
1 polymer ?
#
loop_
_entity_poly.entity_id
_entity_poly.type
_entity_poly.pdbx_seq_one_letter_code
_entity_poly.pdbx_strand_id
1 'polypeptide(L)'
;MQGTTHPHDNVQCAYASHHDLYYSSSPEADQKPPVDDPYLYTERSQSPLPIDAPTQPRRYLTPSVTSRKGIPAHIYKQFNRCPALSNAIARSSEDEHDQLTEEGSALDPELVQQIMDKRRRNTLSARRSRQKRIKQLQDLEQERNELLKLVHEYRNYILQVQESLKANGIICDLPPFCTQ
;
A
#
# COMPACT_ATOMS: atom_id res chain seq x y z
N MET A 1 1.89 -53.91 -31.63
CA MET A 1 3.29 -53.81 -31.16
C MET A 1 3.91 -52.67 -31.95
N GLN A 2 4.31 -51.54 -31.38
CA GLN A 2 5.30 -51.38 -30.32
C GLN A 2 4.91 -50.18 -29.43
N GLY A 3 5.10 -50.32 -28.12
CA GLY A 3 4.90 -49.27 -27.14
C GLY A 3 6.17 -48.46 -26.94
N THR A 4 6.02 -47.16 -26.70
CA THR A 4 7.09 -46.27 -26.28
C THR A 4 6.67 -45.60 -24.97
N THR A 5 7.18 -46.13 -23.86
CA THR A 5 7.10 -45.53 -22.52
C THR A 5 8.26 -44.54 -22.37
N HIS A 6 7.98 -43.29 -22.05
CA HIS A 6 8.99 -42.32 -21.59
C HIS A 6 8.93 -42.20 -20.06
N PRO A 7 10.09 -42.20 -19.36
CA PRO A 7 10.13 -42.19 -17.91
C PRO A 7 10.01 -40.77 -17.33
N HIS A 8 9.58 -40.77 -16.08
CA HIS A 8 9.44 -39.67 -15.11
C HIS A 8 10.53 -38.60 -15.14
N ASP A 9 10.10 -37.34 -15.08
CA ASP A 9 10.84 -36.28 -14.38
C ASP A 9 9.93 -35.64 -13.33
N ASN A 10 10.14 -36.10 -12.09
CA ASN A 10 9.56 -35.60 -10.86
C ASN A 10 10.36 -34.38 -10.42
N VAL A 11 9.90 -33.17 -10.77
CA VAL A 11 10.53 -31.93 -10.30
C VAL A 11 10.11 -31.69 -8.85
N GLN A 12 10.87 -32.27 -7.92
CA GLN A 12 10.87 -31.86 -6.52
C GLN A 12 11.50 -30.47 -6.40
N CYS A 13 10.66 -29.44 -6.31
CA CYS A 13 11.10 -28.11 -5.90
C CYS A 13 11.47 -28.12 -4.41
N ALA A 14 12.75 -28.37 -4.12
CA ALA A 14 13.34 -28.10 -2.82
C ALA A 14 13.52 -26.58 -2.65
N TYR A 15 12.64 -25.93 -1.88
CA TYR A 15 12.85 -24.56 -1.44
C TYR A 15 13.80 -24.60 -0.23
N ALA A 16 15.09 -24.40 -0.50
CA ALA A 16 16.12 -24.29 0.52
C ALA A 16 15.93 -22.98 1.30
N SER A 17 15.78 -23.12 2.62
CA SER A 17 15.75 -22.04 3.60
C SER A 17 17.12 -21.33 3.63
N HIS A 18 17.17 -20.09 3.15
CA HIS A 18 18.35 -19.23 3.19
C HIS A 18 17.95 -17.92 3.85
N HIS A 19 17.82 -17.87 5.18
CA HIS A 19 17.86 -16.59 5.89
C HIS A 19 18.12 -16.64 7.39
N ASP A 20 18.97 -17.56 7.87
CA ASP A 20 19.59 -17.42 9.19
C ASP A 20 21.10 -17.47 9.01
N LEU A 21 21.81 -16.55 9.67
CA LEU A 21 23.26 -16.35 9.78
C LEU A 21 23.72 -14.95 9.31
N TYR A 22 23.25 -13.90 10.00
CA TYR A 22 24.04 -12.66 10.10
C TYR A 22 23.75 -11.89 11.39
N TYR A 23 24.16 -12.45 12.54
CA TYR A 23 24.38 -11.64 13.74
C TYR A 23 25.43 -12.31 14.64
N SER A 24 26.70 -12.13 14.30
CA SER A 24 27.81 -12.38 15.25
C SER A 24 28.09 -11.10 16.03
N SER A 25 28.02 -11.22 17.35
CA SER A 25 28.37 -10.21 18.35
C SER A 25 29.80 -9.69 18.19
N SER A 26 29.97 -8.37 18.31
CA SER A 26 31.28 -7.73 18.53
C SER A 26 31.23 -6.92 19.83
N PRO A 27 32.17 -7.10 20.77
CA PRO A 27 32.20 -6.35 22.01
C PRO A 27 33.10 -5.10 21.93
N GLU A 28 32.82 -4.15 22.82
CA GLU A 28 33.65 -3.01 23.29
C GLU A 28 33.68 -1.68 22.49
N ALA A 29 32.92 -0.72 23.05
CA ALA A 29 33.30 0.64 23.43
C ALA A 29 33.69 1.68 22.38
N ASP A 30 32.72 2.55 22.06
CA ASP A 30 32.93 3.99 21.95
C ASP A 30 31.70 4.72 22.51
N GLN A 31 31.85 5.40 23.66
CA GLN A 31 30.78 6.19 24.28
C GLN A 31 30.59 7.48 23.48
N LYS A 32 29.64 7.44 22.53
CA LYS A 32 29.13 8.62 21.83
C LYS A 32 28.37 9.52 22.84
N PRO A 33 28.55 10.86 22.84
CA PRO A 33 27.80 11.75 23.72
C PRO A 33 26.28 11.58 23.51
N PRO A 34 25.43 11.90 24.50
CA PRO A 34 24.00 11.72 24.40
C PRO A 34 23.49 12.65 23.30
N VAL A 35 23.23 12.08 22.13
CA VAL A 35 22.52 12.74 21.05
C VAL A 35 21.10 12.88 21.57
N ASP A 36 20.61 14.11 21.72
CA ASP A 36 19.17 14.37 21.79
C ASP A 36 18.52 13.56 20.67
N ASP A 37 17.83 12.48 21.04
CA ASP A 37 17.53 11.39 20.11
C ASP A 37 16.73 11.93 18.92
N PRO A 38 17.33 12.03 17.70
CA PRO A 38 16.61 12.50 16.53
C PRO A 38 15.56 11.48 16.07
N TYR A 39 15.48 10.31 16.73
CA TYR A 39 14.46 9.28 16.57
C TYR A 39 13.35 9.32 17.62
N LEU A 40 13.19 10.43 18.35
CA LEU A 40 11.85 10.79 18.84
C LEU A 40 10.97 11.09 17.63
N TYR A 41 10.51 10.01 17.00
CA TYR A 41 9.42 9.96 16.04
C TYR A 41 8.23 10.56 16.77
N THR A 42 8.10 11.89 16.70
CA THR A 42 6.90 12.62 17.09
C THR A 42 5.74 11.75 16.67
N GLU A 43 4.98 11.26 17.65
CA GLU A 43 3.88 10.34 17.40
C GLU A 43 3.01 10.98 16.33
N ARG A 44 3.21 10.52 15.10
CA ARG A 44 2.66 11.17 13.93
C ARG A 44 1.20 10.79 13.98
N SER A 45 0.39 11.64 14.62
CA SER A 45 -1.04 11.47 14.82
C SER A 45 -1.63 10.66 13.65
N GLN A 46 -1.83 9.37 13.89
CA GLN A 46 -2.21 8.43 12.83
C GLN A 46 -3.70 8.57 12.46
N SER A 47 -4.36 9.62 12.93
CA SER A 47 -5.73 9.92 12.57
C SER A 47 -5.76 10.53 11.16
N PRO A 48 -6.48 9.91 10.21
CA PRO A 48 -6.65 10.50 8.90
C PRO A 48 -7.42 11.81 9.04
N LEU A 49 -7.05 12.82 8.24
CA LEU A 49 -7.84 14.05 8.13
C LEU A 49 -9.31 13.70 7.80
N PRO A 50 -10.29 14.38 8.43
CA PRO A 50 -11.71 14.19 8.11
C PRO A 50 -11.98 14.33 6.61
N ILE A 51 -12.96 13.57 6.09
CA ILE A 51 -13.35 13.64 4.65
C ILE A 51 -13.68 15.10 4.27
N ASP A 52 -14.38 15.80 5.14
CA ASP A 52 -14.88 17.16 4.91
C ASP A 52 -13.87 18.25 5.27
N ALA A 53 -12.64 17.90 5.64
CA ALA A 53 -11.60 18.89 5.92
C ALA A 53 -11.39 19.79 4.69
N PRO A 54 -11.18 21.10 4.87
CA PRO A 54 -11.04 22.02 3.75
C PRO A 54 -9.90 21.60 2.81
N THR A 55 -10.13 21.72 1.49
CA THR A 55 -9.09 21.50 0.48
C THR A 55 -8.39 22.82 0.20
N GLN A 56 -7.10 22.91 0.52
CA GLN A 56 -6.31 24.11 0.25
C GLN A 56 -6.16 24.32 -1.27
N PRO A 57 -6.42 25.54 -1.79
CA PRO A 57 -6.19 25.84 -3.20
C PRO A 57 -4.69 25.83 -3.52
N ARG A 58 -4.33 25.36 -4.72
CA ARG A 58 -2.94 25.31 -5.19
C ARG A 58 -2.64 26.55 -6.03
N ARG A 59 -1.75 27.42 -5.52
CA ARG A 59 -1.21 28.57 -6.26
C ARG A 59 0.06 28.14 -7.00
N TYR A 60 0.04 28.23 -8.32
CA TYR A 60 1.23 28.02 -9.14
C TYR A 60 1.89 29.36 -9.35
N LEU A 61 3.10 29.53 -8.82
CA LEU A 61 3.92 30.72 -9.10
C LEU A 61 4.73 30.51 -10.39
N THR A 62 5.06 29.27 -10.71
CA THR A 62 5.75 28.88 -11.93
C THR A 62 4.90 27.88 -12.72
N PRO A 63 4.97 27.89 -14.07
CA PRO A 63 4.33 26.87 -14.88
C PRO A 63 4.83 25.49 -14.43
N SER A 64 3.93 24.53 -14.27
CA SER A 64 4.31 23.21 -13.76
C SER A 64 5.24 22.51 -14.77
N VAL A 65 6.52 22.40 -14.42
CA VAL A 65 7.57 21.74 -15.23
C VAL A 65 7.27 20.25 -15.47
N THR A 66 6.34 19.65 -14.71
CA THR A 66 5.97 18.23 -14.79
C THR A 66 5.19 17.83 -16.04
N SER A 67 4.95 18.72 -17.01
CA SER A 67 4.09 18.44 -18.17
C SER A 67 4.76 17.70 -19.35
N ARG A 68 6.07 17.43 -19.32
CA ARG A 68 6.80 16.89 -20.48
C ARG A 68 6.98 15.36 -20.48
N LYS A 69 6.08 14.59 -19.88
CA LYS A 69 6.05 13.14 -20.12
C LYS A 69 5.19 12.90 -21.36
N GLY A 70 5.81 12.40 -22.44
CA GLY A 70 5.09 12.05 -23.67
C GLY A 70 3.88 11.19 -23.36
N ILE A 71 2.73 11.54 -23.94
CA ILE A 71 1.49 10.80 -23.77
C ILE A 71 1.75 9.35 -24.22
N PRO A 72 1.44 8.33 -23.41
CA PRO A 72 1.65 6.93 -23.82
C PRO A 72 0.88 6.57 -25.09
N ALA A 73 1.48 5.74 -25.96
CA ALA A 73 0.91 5.28 -27.24
C ALA A 73 -0.54 4.76 -27.17
N HIS A 74 -0.92 4.12 -26.06
CA HIS A 74 -2.27 3.59 -25.88
C HIS A 74 -3.34 4.69 -25.76
N ILE A 75 -2.98 5.86 -25.21
CA ILE A 75 -3.91 6.97 -25.05
C ILE A 75 -4.20 7.60 -26.42
N TYR A 76 -3.20 7.73 -27.30
CA TYR A 76 -3.41 8.16 -28.69
C TYR A 76 -4.41 7.26 -29.44
N LYS A 77 -4.34 5.94 -29.25
CA LYS A 77 -5.30 5.00 -29.85
C LYS A 77 -6.73 5.21 -29.35
N GLN A 78 -6.89 5.61 -28.09
CA GLN A 78 -8.21 5.88 -27.50
C GLN A 78 -8.81 7.19 -28.03
N PHE A 79 -7.98 8.18 -28.34
CA PHE A 79 -8.42 9.45 -28.93
C PHE A 79 -8.88 9.30 -30.39
N ASN A 80 -8.22 8.45 -31.17
CA ASN A 80 -8.64 8.19 -32.56
C ASN A 80 -10.01 7.50 -32.67
N ARG A 81 -10.52 6.91 -31.57
CA ARG A 81 -11.85 6.26 -31.52
C ARG A 81 -12.96 7.21 -31.07
N CYS A 82 -12.61 8.39 -30.57
CA CYS A 82 -13.55 9.41 -30.10
C CYS A 82 -13.31 10.74 -30.86
N PRO A 83 -14.07 11.02 -31.93
CA PRO A 83 -13.90 12.23 -32.75
C PRO A 83 -14.01 13.55 -31.96
N ALA A 84 -14.81 13.54 -30.89
CA ALA A 84 -14.96 14.68 -29.99
C ALA A 84 -13.67 15.03 -29.22
N LEU A 85 -12.79 14.04 -28.99
CA LEU A 85 -11.52 14.24 -28.30
C LEU A 85 -10.35 14.45 -29.28
N SER A 86 -10.42 13.88 -30.49
CA SER A 86 -9.42 14.11 -31.53
C SER A 86 -9.37 15.58 -31.95
N ASN A 87 -10.52 16.25 -32.07
CA ASN A 87 -10.57 17.67 -32.42
C ASN A 87 -9.98 18.60 -31.34
N ALA A 88 -10.01 18.20 -30.07
CA ALA A 88 -9.40 18.99 -28.99
C ALA A 88 -7.86 18.95 -29.02
N ILE A 89 -7.27 17.85 -29.53
CA ILE A 89 -5.82 17.68 -29.64
C ILE A 89 -5.30 18.15 -31.00
N ALA A 90 -6.03 17.95 -32.10
CA ALA A 90 -5.63 18.47 -33.42
C ALA A 90 -5.51 20.00 -33.40
N ARG A 91 -6.43 20.71 -32.72
CA ARG A 91 -6.33 22.16 -32.49
C ARG A 91 -5.17 22.60 -31.58
N SER A 92 -4.47 21.66 -30.95
CA SER A 92 -3.25 21.94 -30.17
C SER A 92 -1.98 21.34 -30.79
N SER A 93 -2.07 20.67 -31.94
CA SER A 93 -0.95 19.99 -32.60
C SER A 93 -0.70 20.42 -34.06
N GLU A 94 -1.61 21.18 -34.70
CA GLU A 94 -1.46 21.60 -36.10
C GLU A 94 -0.88 23.02 -36.29
N ASP A 95 -0.63 23.77 -35.22
CA ASP A 95 0.02 25.11 -35.26
C ASP A 95 1.49 25.06 -34.80
N GLU A 96 2.34 24.22 -35.42
CA GLU A 96 3.80 24.30 -35.22
C GLU A 96 4.50 25.29 -36.18
N HIS A 97 3.75 26.16 -36.87
CA HIS A 97 4.28 27.28 -37.67
C HIS A 97 3.46 28.57 -37.53
N ASP A 98 3.03 28.92 -36.33
CA ASP A 98 2.52 30.27 -36.09
C ASP A 98 3.12 30.91 -34.84
N GLN A 99 3.30 32.21 -34.92
CA GLN A 99 4.22 33.06 -34.16
C GLN A 99 4.26 32.81 -32.64
N LEU A 100 5.46 32.97 -32.05
CA LEU A 100 5.61 33.41 -30.66
C LEU A 100 4.92 34.77 -30.51
N THR A 101 3.61 34.77 -30.30
CA THR A 101 2.93 35.93 -29.72
C THR A 101 2.98 35.74 -28.21
N GLU A 102 3.85 36.52 -27.55
CA GLU A 102 3.93 36.69 -26.09
C GLU A 102 2.67 37.38 -25.52
N GLU A 103 1.48 36.96 -25.94
CA GLU A 103 0.21 37.45 -25.43
C GLU A 103 -0.31 36.35 -24.51
N GLY A 104 -0.15 36.57 -23.20
CA GLY A 104 -0.56 35.63 -22.16
C GLY A 104 -2.05 35.32 -22.24
N SER A 105 -2.42 34.31 -23.03
CA SER A 105 -3.77 33.78 -23.08
C SER A 105 -4.10 33.22 -21.69
N ALA A 106 -4.79 34.04 -20.90
CA ALA A 106 -5.43 33.61 -19.68
C ALA A 106 -6.20 32.32 -20.01
N LEU A 107 -5.86 31.22 -19.33
CA LEU A 107 -6.58 29.96 -19.49
C LEU A 107 -8.08 30.22 -19.32
N ASP A 108 -8.90 29.62 -20.19
CA ASP A 108 -10.36 29.73 -20.13
C ASP A 108 -10.83 29.48 -18.68
N PRO A 109 -11.58 30.43 -18.06
CA PRO A 109 -12.04 30.29 -16.69
C PRO A 109 -12.81 28.98 -16.45
N GLU A 110 -13.52 28.47 -17.45
CA GLU A 110 -14.23 27.20 -17.35
C GLU A 110 -13.25 26.02 -17.18
N LEU A 111 -12.18 26.00 -17.97
CA LEU A 111 -11.14 24.96 -17.89
C LEU A 111 -10.44 24.97 -16.52
N VAL A 112 -10.16 26.16 -15.99
CA VAL A 112 -9.56 26.32 -14.65
C VAL A 112 -10.47 25.71 -13.58
N GLN A 113 -11.77 26.00 -13.64
CA GLN A 113 -12.75 25.45 -12.71
C GLN A 113 -12.84 23.92 -12.80
N GLN A 114 -12.91 23.36 -14.01
CA GLN A 114 -12.93 21.90 -14.22
C GLN A 114 -11.68 21.22 -13.63
N ILE A 115 -10.51 21.85 -13.73
CA ILE A 115 -9.26 21.34 -13.12
C ILE A 115 -9.37 21.35 -11.59
N MET A 116 -9.86 22.43 -11.00
CA MET A 116 -10.05 22.52 -9.55
C MET A 116 -11.03 21.45 -9.04
N ASP A 117 -12.12 21.22 -9.75
CA ASP A 117 -13.11 20.20 -9.40
C ASP A 117 -12.54 18.78 -9.49
N LYS A 118 -11.75 18.48 -10.54
CA LYS A 118 -11.04 17.20 -10.66
C LYS A 118 -10.09 16.98 -9.47
N ARG A 119 -9.37 18.01 -9.04
CA ARG A 119 -8.48 17.92 -7.87
C ARG A 119 -9.24 17.74 -6.56
N ARG A 120 -10.35 18.44 -6.39
CA ARG A 120 -11.24 18.26 -5.23
C ARG A 120 -11.73 16.82 -5.16
N ARG A 121 -12.23 16.28 -6.28
CA ARG A 121 -12.68 14.87 -6.38
C ARG A 121 -11.56 13.87 -6.09
N ASN A 122 -10.36 14.08 -6.64
CA ASN A 122 -9.22 13.21 -6.36
C ASN A 122 -8.81 13.25 -4.89
N THR A 123 -8.76 14.44 -4.28
CA THR A 123 -8.46 14.62 -2.86
C THR A 123 -9.46 13.87 -1.97
N LEU A 124 -10.76 14.03 -2.23
CA LEU A 124 -11.81 13.32 -1.49
C LEU A 124 -11.71 11.81 -1.68
N SER A 125 -11.44 11.35 -2.90
CA SER A 125 -11.28 9.92 -3.21
C SER A 125 -10.07 9.34 -2.47
N ALA A 126 -8.94 10.04 -2.46
CA ALA A 126 -7.74 9.63 -1.75
C ALA A 126 -7.97 9.57 -0.22
N ARG A 127 -8.71 10.54 0.35
CA ARG A 127 -9.10 10.51 1.77
C ARG A 127 -9.97 9.31 2.10
N ARG A 128 -11.04 9.09 1.34
CA ARG A 128 -11.92 7.90 1.50
C ARG A 128 -11.13 6.60 1.37
N SER A 129 -10.20 6.53 0.42
CA SER A 129 -9.34 5.36 0.23
C SER A 129 -8.44 5.10 1.44
N ARG A 130 -7.81 6.14 1.99
CA ARG A 130 -6.98 6.03 3.20
C ARG A 130 -7.81 5.60 4.40
N GLN A 131 -8.99 6.21 4.60
CA GLN A 131 -9.90 5.84 5.68
C GLN A 131 -10.39 4.40 5.55
N LYS A 132 -10.74 3.95 4.34
CA LYS A 132 -11.13 2.56 4.08
C LYS A 132 -9.99 1.60 4.45
N ARG A 133 -8.75 1.90 4.05
CA ARG A 133 -7.59 1.06 4.38
C ARG A 133 -7.35 1.00 5.89
N ILE A 134 -7.45 2.12 6.59
CA ILE A 134 -7.29 2.16 8.05
C ILE A 134 -8.37 1.33 8.73
N LYS A 135 -9.64 1.50 8.33
CA LYS A 135 -10.74 0.70 8.85
C LYS A 135 -10.50 -0.80 8.63
N GLN A 136 -10.10 -1.20 7.41
CA GLN A 136 -9.79 -2.60 7.12
C GLN A 136 -8.67 -3.15 8.00
N LEU A 137 -7.62 -2.37 8.27
CA LEU A 137 -6.56 -2.78 9.19
C LEU A 137 -7.07 -2.92 10.62
N GLN A 138 -7.89 -2.00 11.10
CA GLN A 138 -8.51 -2.07 12.42
C GLN A 138 -9.43 -3.30 12.57
N ASP A 139 -10.25 -3.57 11.56
CA ASP A 139 -11.14 -4.75 11.53
C ASP A 139 -10.32 -6.05 11.61
N LEU A 140 -9.23 -6.16 10.83
CA LEU A 140 -8.32 -7.31 10.87
C LEU A 140 -7.58 -7.44 12.21
N GLU A 141 -7.14 -6.32 12.79
CA GLU A 141 -6.47 -6.32 14.09
C GLU A 141 -7.43 -6.78 15.20
N GLN A 142 -8.69 -6.35 15.14
CA GLN A 142 -9.74 -6.78 16.06
C GLN A 142 -10.01 -8.28 15.94
N GLU A 143 -10.23 -8.79 14.73
CA GLU A 143 -10.47 -10.22 14.49
C GLU A 143 -9.31 -11.08 15.01
N ARG A 144 -8.07 -10.69 14.69
CA ARG A 144 -6.86 -11.35 15.21
C ARG A 144 -6.82 -11.34 16.73
N ASN A 145 -7.18 -10.24 17.38
CA ASN A 145 -7.21 -10.16 18.84
C ASN A 145 -8.33 -11.03 19.46
N GLU A 146 -9.49 -11.11 18.83
CA GLU A 146 -10.59 -11.98 19.27
C GLU A 146 -10.20 -13.46 19.17
N LEU A 147 -9.60 -13.86 18.04
CA LEU A 147 -9.09 -15.22 17.88
C LEU A 147 -8.00 -15.56 18.90
N LEU A 148 -7.07 -14.64 19.18
CA LEU A 148 -6.04 -14.85 20.20
C LEU A 148 -6.63 -15.01 21.60
N LYS A 149 -7.67 -14.24 21.96
CA LYS A 149 -8.39 -14.40 23.23
C LYS A 149 -9.03 -15.77 23.32
N LEU A 150 -9.72 -16.20 22.27
CA LEU A 150 -10.38 -17.49 22.21
C LEU A 150 -9.38 -18.66 22.32
N VAL A 151 -8.25 -18.58 21.60
CA VAL A 151 -7.16 -19.56 21.73
C VAL A 151 -6.63 -19.59 23.17
N HIS A 152 -6.46 -18.43 23.80
CA HIS A 152 -6.00 -18.34 25.19
C HIS A 152 -7.02 -18.96 26.17
N GLU A 153 -8.31 -18.68 26.00
CA GLU A 153 -9.39 -19.26 26.81
C GLU A 153 -9.43 -20.79 26.70
N TYR A 154 -9.39 -21.33 25.48
CA TYR A 154 -9.35 -22.78 25.28
C TYR A 154 -8.08 -23.41 25.86
N ARG A 155 -6.93 -22.74 25.71
CA ARG A 155 -5.68 -23.21 26.32
C ARG A 155 -5.81 -23.28 27.84
N ASN A 156 -6.37 -22.25 28.47
CA ASN A 156 -6.58 -22.23 29.92
C ASN A 156 -7.55 -23.32 30.37
N TYR A 157 -8.66 -23.51 29.64
CA TYR A 157 -9.63 -24.56 29.92
C TYR A 157 -8.99 -25.96 29.85
N ILE A 158 -8.21 -26.24 28.81
CA ILE A 158 -7.53 -27.52 28.65
C ILE A 158 -6.53 -27.75 29.78
N LEU A 159 -5.77 -26.74 30.19
CA LEU A 159 -4.84 -26.83 31.31
C LEU A 159 -5.57 -27.15 32.62
N GLN A 160 -6.71 -26.51 32.90
CA GLN A 160 -7.54 -26.81 34.07
C GLN A 160 -8.07 -28.25 34.05
N VAL A 161 -8.55 -28.72 32.90
CA VAL A 161 -9.01 -30.11 32.73
C VAL A 161 -7.85 -31.08 32.96
N GLN A 162 -6.68 -30.84 32.39
CA GLN A 162 -5.48 -31.66 32.60
C GLN A 162 -5.09 -31.72 34.09
N GLU A 163 -5.13 -30.59 34.80
CA GLU A 163 -4.84 -30.53 36.24
C GLU A 163 -5.85 -31.37 37.03
N SER A 164 -7.15 -31.23 36.74
CA SER A 164 -8.20 -32.03 37.39
C SER A 164 -8.05 -33.54 37.13
N LEU A 165 -7.67 -33.94 35.93
CA LEU A 165 -7.48 -35.36 35.59
C LEU A 165 -6.25 -35.94 36.27
N LYS A 166 -5.14 -35.17 36.32
CA LYS A 166 -3.94 -35.53 37.08
C LYS A 166 -4.23 -35.68 38.57
N ALA A 167 -5.03 -34.78 39.15
CA ALA A 167 -5.46 -34.86 40.55
C ALA A 167 -6.25 -36.14 40.86
N ASN A 168 -7.00 -36.66 39.88
CA ASN A 168 -7.73 -37.92 39.97
C ASN A 168 -6.90 -39.17 39.60
N GLY A 169 -5.59 -39.00 39.38
CA GLY A 169 -4.67 -40.12 39.05
C GLY A 169 -4.75 -40.62 37.60
N ILE A 170 -5.42 -39.88 36.71
CA ILE A 170 -5.51 -40.22 35.29
C ILE A 170 -4.35 -39.54 34.54
N ILE A 171 -3.48 -40.34 33.93
CA ILE A 171 -2.37 -39.86 33.11
C ILE A 171 -2.94 -39.29 31.81
N CYS A 172 -2.72 -37.99 31.57
CA CYS A 172 -3.15 -37.29 30.36
C CYS A 172 -1.95 -36.93 29.49
N ASP A 173 -1.65 -37.77 28.50
CA ASP A 173 -0.62 -37.52 27.49
C ASP A 173 -1.24 -36.84 26.25
N LEU A 174 -1.74 -35.61 26.42
CA LEU A 174 -2.07 -34.79 25.25
C LEU A 174 -0.77 -34.21 24.67
N PRO A 175 -0.56 -34.27 23.34
CA PRO A 175 0.63 -33.70 22.73
C PRO A 175 0.72 -32.20 23.02
N PRO A 176 1.93 -31.66 23.24
CA PRO A 176 2.11 -30.22 23.38
C PRO A 176 1.59 -29.55 22.11
N PHE A 177 0.67 -28.60 22.26
CA PHE A 177 0.17 -27.80 21.14
C PHE A 177 1.37 -27.23 20.37
N CYS A 178 1.44 -27.53 19.08
CA CYS A 178 2.54 -27.15 18.22
C CYS A 178 2.67 -25.62 18.22
N THR A 179 3.69 -25.11 18.90
CA THR A 179 4.07 -23.70 18.88
C THR A 179 4.89 -23.47 17.62
N GLN A 180 4.24 -23.09 16.53
CA GLN A 180 4.91 -22.49 15.36
C GLN A 180 4.28 -21.13 15.09
#